data_AF-A0A4R4DZS3-F1
#
_entry.id   AF-A0A4R4DZS3-F1
#
_cell.length_a   1.000
_cell.length_b   1.000
_cell.length_c   1.000
_cell.angle_alpha   90.00
_cell.angle_beta   90.00
_cell.angle_gamma   90.00
#
_symmetry.space_group_name_H-M   'P 1'
#
loop_
_entity.id
_entity.type
_entity.pdbx_description
1 polymer ?
#
loop_
_entity_poly.entity_id
_entity_poly.type
_entity_poly.pdbx_seq_one_letter_code
_entity_poly.pdbx_strand_id
1 'polypeptide(L)'
;MSPDEYASQIAQPNVLNGTTLNVTLKELAFVKETELVSALQRILAENRIEKPEAVSGKPDATPYYYRVDLSTAQLERIIDFFNDLEEQQTGPMAAFYGRLGDQWSALG
;
A
#
# COMPACT_ATOMS: atom_id res chain seq x y z
N MET A 1 -15.99 16.10 -3.09
CA MET A 1 -15.66 15.04 -4.07
C MET A 1 -16.91 14.24 -4.33
N SER A 2 -17.23 13.94 -5.59
CA SER A 2 -18.34 13.04 -5.95
C SER A 2 -17.90 11.57 -5.83
N PRO A 3 -18.85 10.60 -5.75
CA PRO A 3 -18.51 9.18 -5.78
C PRO A 3 -17.74 8.75 -7.03
N ASP A 4 -18.08 9.30 -8.20
CA ASP A 4 -17.42 8.97 -9.48
C ASP A 4 -15.99 9.52 -9.54
N GLU A 5 -15.77 10.73 -9.01
CA GLU A 5 -14.44 11.31 -8.85
C GLU A 5 -13.58 10.47 -7.91
N TYR A 6 -14.15 10.02 -6.79
CA TYR A 6 -13.46 9.16 -5.83
C TYR A 6 -13.09 7.80 -6.44
N ALA A 7 -14.05 7.15 -7.10
CA ALA A 7 -13.81 5.87 -7.80
C ALA A 7 -12.69 6.00 -8.84
N SER A 8 -12.68 7.11 -9.59
CA SER A 8 -11.64 7.40 -10.57
C SER A 8 -10.26 7.65 -9.93
N GLN A 9 -10.22 8.30 -8.77
CA GLN A 9 -8.97 8.52 -8.04
C GLN A 9 -8.39 7.23 -7.45
N ILE A 10 -9.22 6.38 -6.84
CA ILE A 10 -8.73 5.13 -6.22
C ILE A 10 -8.36 4.05 -7.25
N ALA A 11 -8.76 4.22 -8.50
CA ALA A 11 -8.37 3.36 -9.62
C ALA A 11 -7.04 3.79 -10.28
N GLN A 12 -6.40 4.87 -9.81
CA GLN A 12 -5.10 5.30 -10.34
C GLN A 12 -4.02 4.25 -10.05
N PRO A 13 -3.06 4.04 -10.97
CA PRO A 13 -2.07 2.98 -10.85
C PRO A 13 -1.15 3.14 -9.65
N ASN A 14 -0.95 4.38 -9.16
CA ASN A 14 -0.11 4.66 -7.99
C ASN A 14 -0.90 4.73 -6.68
N VAL A 15 -2.02 4.00 -6.56
CA VAL A 15 -2.86 4.00 -5.37
C VAL A 15 -2.91 2.63 -4.72
N LEU A 16 -2.63 2.60 -3.42
CA LEU A 16 -2.74 1.39 -2.61
C LEU A 16 -3.79 1.56 -1.51
N ASN A 17 -4.39 0.44 -1.13
CA ASN A 17 -5.22 0.37 0.05
C ASN A 17 -4.34 0.47 1.31
N GLY A 18 -4.90 1.00 2.39
CA GLY A 18 -4.20 1.18 3.67
C GLY A 18 -3.79 -0.13 4.33
N THR A 19 -4.43 -1.26 4.03
CA THR A 19 -4.03 -2.56 4.57
C THR A 19 -2.68 -2.99 4.02
N THR A 20 -2.48 -2.89 2.69
CA THR A 20 -1.20 -3.19 2.03
C THR A 20 -0.08 -2.31 2.59
N LEU A 21 -0.32 -1.00 2.75
CA LEU A 21 0.65 -0.08 3.33
C LEU A 21 1.00 -0.43 4.79
N ASN A 22 0.01 -0.75 5.61
CA ASN A 22 0.24 -1.10 7.02
C ASN A 22 0.95 -2.44 7.19
N VAL A 23 0.67 -3.43 6.34
CA VAL A 23 1.41 -4.70 6.33
C VAL A 23 2.86 -4.44 5.93
N THR A 24 3.09 -3.72 4.83
CA THR A 24 4.43 -3.38 4.36
C THR A 24 5.23 -2.61 5.41
N LEU A 25 4.61 -1.63 6.05
CA LEU A 25 5.21 -0.88 7.15
C LEU A 25 5.68 -1.80 8.30
N LYS A 26 4.87 -2.80 8.68
CA LYS A 26 5.22 -3.73 9.75
C LYS A 26 6.40 -4.62 9.38
N GLU A 27 6.41 -5.16 8.17
CA GLU A 27 7.48 -6.03 7.69
C GLU A 27 8.81 -5.26 7.58
N LEU A 28 8.79 -4.06 7.02
CA LEU A 28 9.97 -3.19 6.93
C LEU A 28 10.46 -2.70 8.29
N ALA A 29 9.55 -2.40 9.22
CA ALA A 29 9.91 -2.04 10.59
C ALA A 29 10.58 -3.20 11.33
N PHE A 30 10.15 -4.44 11.07
CA PHE A 30 10.74 -5.63 11.66
C PHE A 30 12.21 -5.81 11.24
N VAL A 31 12.53 -5.57 9.97
CA VAL A 31 13.91 -5.61 9.43
C VAL A 31 14.69 -4.30 9.59
N LYS A 32 14.09 -3.28 10.21
CA LYS A 32 14.70 -1.96 10.48
C LYS A 32 15.07 -1.15 9.23
N GLU A 33 14.28 -1.25 8.16
CA GLU A 33 14.38 -0.42 6.95
C GLU A 33 13.86 1.01 7.22
N THR A 34 14.59 1.76 8.05
CA THR A 34 14.16 3.04 8.64
C THR A 34 13.74 4.11 7.61
N GLU A 35 14.41 4.17 6.46
CA GLU A 35 14.09 5.12 5.40
C GLU A 35 12.72 4.85 4.79
N LEU A 36 12.46 3.60 4.37
CA LEU A 36 11.20 3.19 3.78
C LEU A 36 10.07 3.26 4.81
N VAL A 37 10.33 2.87 6.07
CA VAL A 37 9.39 3.05 7.18
C VAL A 37 8.94 4.50 7.30
N SER A 38 9.89 5.44 7.29
CA SER A 38 9.60 6.88 7.39
C SER A 38 8.78 7.37 6.19
N ALA A 39 9.11 6.91 4.98
CA ALA A 39 8.39 7.25 3.77
C ALA A 39 6.94 6.75 3.80
N LEU A 40 6.70 5.52 4.23
CA LEU A 40 5.35 4.94 4.35
C LEU A 40 4.54 5.62 5.46
N GLN A 41 5.17 6.00 6.57
CA GLN A 41 4.50 6.77 7.63
C GLN A 41 4.04 8.14 7.12
N ARG A 42 4.86 8.84 6.33
CA ARG A 42 4.47 10.09 5.67
C ARG A 42 3.27 9.88 4.74
N ILE A 43 3.31 8.85 3.88
CA ILE A 43 2.20 8.53 2.97
C ILE A 43 0.90 8.29 3.75
N LEU A 44 0.94 7.52 4.83
CA LEU A 44 -0.22 7.25 5.68
C LEU A 44 -0.75 8.51 6.39
N ALA A 45 0.09 9.49 6.65
CA ALA A 45 -0.30 10.74 7.29
C ALA A 45 -0.83 11.79 6.30
N GLU A 46 -0.23 11.89 5.12
CA GLU A 46 -0.39 13.06 4.24
C GLU A 46 -1.09 12.73 2.91
N ASN A 47 -1.00 11.49 2.43
CA ASN A 47 -1.42 11.15 1.06
C ASN A 47 -2.75 10.40 0.98
N ARG A 48 -3.56 10.48 2.04
CA ARG A 48 -4.88 9.86 2.06
C ARG A 48 -5.79 10.50 1.01
N ILE A 49 -6.45 9.68 0.21
CA ILE A 49 -7.52 10.14 -0.70
C ILE A 49 -8.78 10.30 0.14
N GLU A 50 -9.28 11.53 0.23
CA GLU A 50 -10.50 11.82 0.98
C GLU A 50 -11.70 11.11 0.37
N LYS A 51 -12.47 10.44 1.22
CA LYS A 51 -13.72 9.81 0.80
C LYS A 51 -14.78 10.89 0.62
N PRO A 52 -15.70 10.74 -0.35
CA PRO A 52 -16.91 11.54 -0.37
C PRO A 52 -17.68 11.30 0.94
N GLU A 53 -18.39 12.32 1.42
CA GLU A 53 -19.24 12.16 2.60
C GLU A 53 -20.21 11.00 2.37
N ALA A 54 -20.26 10.06 3.32
CA ALA A 54 -21.16 8.92 3.22
C ALA A 54 -22.62 9.43 3.21
N VAL A 55 -23.37 9.12 2.14
CA VAL A 55 -24.77 9.52 1.98
C VAL A 55 -25.72 8.78 2.94
N SER A 56 -25.23 7.97 3.87
CA SER A 56 -26.07 7.37 4.91
C SER A 56 -25.23 7.10 6.15
N GLY A 57 -25.74 7.48 7.33
CA GLY A 57 -25.05 7.48 8.62
C GLY A 57 -24.66 6.11 9.18
N LYS A 58 -24.05 5.25 8.36
CA LYS A 58 -23.38 4.02 8.74
C LYS A 58 -21.87 4.24 8.66
N PRO A 59 -21.08 3.65 9.57
CA PRO A 59 -19.63 3.65 9.46
C PRO A 59 -19.22 3.00 8.14
N ASP A 60 -18.41 3.70 7.34
CA ASP A 60 -17.86 3.13 6.12
C ASP A 60 -16.73 2.15 6.48
N ALA A 61 -16.99 0.85 6.29
CA ALA A 61 -16.06 -0.23 6.59
C ALA A 61 -14.99 -0.43 5.49
N THR A 62 -15.03 0.33 4.39
CA THR A 62 -14.02 0.19 3.33
C THR A 62 -12.67 0.72 3.79
N PRO A 63 -11.55 0.09 3.41
CA PRO A 63 -10.22 0.61 3.71
C PRO A 63 -10.04 2.01 3.12
N TYR A 64 -9.21 2.83 3.76
CA TYR A 64 -8.73 4.08 3.16
C TYR A 64 -7.73 3.78 2.04
N TYR A 65 -7.70 4.64 1.04
CA TYR A 65 -6.76 4.56 -0.08
C TYR A 65 -5.80 5.74 -0.03
N TYR A 66 -4.58 5.50 -0.51
CA TYR A 66 -3.48 6.46 -0.40
C TYR A 66 -2.73 6.54 -1.72
N ARG A 67 -2.37 7.76 -2.11
CA ARG A 67 -1.48 7.97 -3.24
C ARG A 67 -0.05 7.65 -2.82
N VAL A 68 0.58 6.74 -3.54
CA VAL A 68 1.98 6.37 -3.38
C VAL A 68 2.82 7.26 -4.30
N ASP A 69 3.78 7.94 -3.69
CA ASP A 69 4.69 8.90 -4.32
C ASP A 69 6.16 8.56 -3.95
N LEU A 70 6.45 7.27 -3.83
CA LEU A 70 7.80 6.76 -3.65
C LEU A 70 8.62 6.89 -4.95
N SER A 71 9.93 7.02 -4.80
CA SER A 71 10.82 6.96 -5.96
C SER A 71 10.89 5.55 -6.55
N THR A 72 11.28 5.42 -7.81
CA THR A 72 11.50 4.11 -8.45
C THR A 72 12.43 3.22 -7.63
N ALA A 73 13.53 3.76 -7.11
CA ALA A 73 14.47 3.02 -6.27
C ALA A 73 13.84 2.54 -4.94
N GLN A 74 12.93 3.33 -4.36
CA GLN A 74 12.19 2.91 -3.16
C GLN A 74 11.16 1.83 -3.47
N LEU A 75 10.49 1.91 -4.63
CA LEU A 75 9.57 0.88 -5.10
C LEU A 75 10.30 -0.44 -5.36
N GLU A 76 11.40 -0.40 -6.12
CA GLU A 76 12.25 -1.57 -6.41
C GLU A 76 12.72 -2.25 -5.12
N ARG A 77 13.20 -1.48 -4.13
CA ARG A 77 13.59 -2.04 -2.83
C ARG A 77 12.45 -2.76 -2.09
N ILE A 78 11.22 -2.25 -2.18
CA ILE A 78 10.06 -2.90 -1.55
C ILE A 78 9.68 -4.18 -2.32
N ILE A 79 9.74 -4.14 -3.64
CA ILE A 79 9.45 -5.30 -4.50
C ILE A 79 10.47 -6.41 -4.23
N ASP A 80 11.76 -6.09 -4.29
CA ASP A 80 12.86 -7.02 -4.01
C ASP A 80 12.72 -7.63 -2.61
N PHE A 81 12.40 -6.81 -1.61
CA PHE A 81 12.15 -7.29 -0.26
C PHE A 81 11.03 -8.34 -0.18
N PHE A 82 9.92 -8.14 -0.89
CA PHE A 82 8.84 -9.14 -0.89
C PHE A 82 9.14 -10.37 -1.74
N ASN A 83 9.90 -10.23 -2.81
CA ASN A 83 10.38 -11.36 -3.60
C ASN A 83 11.32 -12.24 -2.76
N ASP A 84 12.25 -11.62 -2.03
CA ASP A 84 13.15 -12.33 -1.11
C ASP A 84 12.35 -13.08 -0.03
N LEU A 85 11.32 -12.45 0.54
CA LEU A 85 10.44 -13.10 1.52
C LEU A 85 9.61 -14.22 0.90
N GLU A 86 9.15 -14.09 -0.34
CA GLU A 86 8.47 -15.17 -1.04
C GLU A 86 9.38 -16.39 -1.21
N GLU A 87 10.62 -16.19 -1.69
CA GLU A 87 11.60 -17.25 -1.91
C GLU A 87 12.01 -17.97 -0.63
N GLN A 88 12.04 -17.27 0.50
CA GLN A 88 12.38 -17.83 1.81
C GLN A 88 11.24 -18.62 2.47
N GLN A 89 10.03 -18.57 1.92
CA GLN A 89 8.84 -19.16 2.51
C GLN A 89 8.30 -20.30 1.65
N THR A 90 7.31 -21.03 2.19
CA THR A 90 6.63 -22.09 1.43
C THR A 90 5.13 -22.04 1.64
N GLY A 91 4.38 -22.61 0.68
CA GLY A 91 2.92 -22.75 0.79
C GLY A 91 2.20 -21.40 0.85
N PRO A 92 1.17 -21.25 1.71
CA PRO A 92 0.35 -20.04 1.76
C PRO A 92 1.12 -18.76 2.08
N MET A 93 2.26 -18.86 2.78
CA MET A 93 3.04 -17.68 3.17
C MET A 93 3.87 -17.14 2.00
N ALA A 94 4.49 -18.01 1.20
CA ALA A 94 5.14 -17.60 -0.05
C ALA A 94 4.14 -16.89 -0.96
N ALA A 95 2.97 -17.50 -1.17
CA ALA A 95 1.90 -16.88 -1.97
C ALA A 95 1.35 -15.58 -1.38
N PHE A 96 1.48 -15.35 -0.07
CA PHE A 96 1.11 -14.10 0.55
C PHE A 96 2.12 -12.99 0.23
N TYR A 97 3.42 -13.28 0.35
CA TYR A 97 4.47 -12.32 0.03
C TYR A 97 4.55 -12.03 -1.48
N GLY A 98 4.41 -13.03 -2.34
CA GLY A 98 4.33 -12.82 -3.79
C GLY A 98 3.18 -11.88 -4.18
N ARG A 99 2.01 -12.02 -3.56
CA ARG A 99 0.89 -11.08 -3.77
C ARG A 99 1.20 -9.65 -3.32
N LEU A 100 2.01 -9.46 -2.29
CA LEU A 100 2.45 -8.11 -1.88
C LEU A 100 3.45 -7.56 -2.90
N GLY A 101 4.41 -8.37 -3.34
CA GLY A 101 5.34 -8.02 -4.42
C GLY A 101 4.60 -7.61 -5.70
N ASP A 102 3.60 -8.37 -6.13
CA ASP A 102 2.74 -8.05 -7.28
C ASP A 102 2.02 -6.70 -7.12
N GLN A 103 1.47 -6.43 -5.92
CA GLN A 103 0.78 -5.17 -5.65
C GLN A 103 1.71 -3.96 -5.75
N TRP A 104 2.95 -4.09 -5.26
CA TRP A 104 3.96 -3.03 -5.36
C TRP A 104 4.51 -2.89 -6.79
N SER A 105 4.69 -4.01 -7.49
CA SER A 105 5.13 -4.03 -8.89
C SER A 105 4.14 -3.37 -9.82
N ALA A 106 2.84 -3.47 -9.54
CA ALA A 106 1.79 -2.83 -10.32
C ALA A 106 1.82 -1.29 -10.28
N LEU A 107 2.60 -0.68 -9.38
CA LEU A 107 2.74 0.78 -9.27
C LEU A 107 3.78 1.37 -10.25
N GLY A 108 4.65 0.54 -10.84
CA GLY A 108 5.82 0.94 -11.64
C GLY A 108 5.78 0.42 -13.07
#